data_AF-A0AAE1NXV7-F1
#
_entry.id   AF-A0AAE1NXV7-F1
#
_cell.length_a   1.000
_cell.length_b   1.000
_cell.length_c   1.000
_cell.angle_alpha   90.00
_cell.angle_beta   90.00
_cell.angle_gamma   90.00
#
_symmetry.space_group_name_H-M   'P 1'
#
loop_
_entity.id
_entity.type
_entity.pdbx_description
1 polymer ?
#
loop_
_entity_poly.entity_id
_entity_poly.type
_entity_poly.pdbx_seq_one_letter_code
_entity_poly.pdbx_strand_id
1 'polypeptide(L)'
;MCYASSEGCSMPSPACSVSGGIEVCGPWAITLGYWIDGGRHGEDFYTCGSDWDCSEATVRSYLSRWVTTPDATCETYARTHVGGPYGADADYTLEYWYSVKDCLDYGLFTPPPLS
;
A
#
# COMPACT_ATOMS: atom_id res chain seq x y z
N MET A 1 -6.44 2.69 1.03
CA MET A 1 -5.13 2.32 0.44
C MET A 1 -5.27 1.08 -0.42
N CYS A 2 -5.51 -0.12 0.13
CA CYS A 2 -5.72 -1.35 -0.65
C CYS A 2 -6.63 -1.18 -1.89
N TYR A 3 -7.83 -0.62 -1.71
CA TYR A 3 -8.78 -0.34 -2.82
C TYR A 3 -8.22 0.57 -3.92
N ALA A 4 -7.34 1.51 -3.57
CA ALA A 4 -6.70 2.41 -4.53
C ALA A 4 -5.43 1.78 -5.14
N SER A 5 -4.83 0.79 -4.47
CA SER A 5 -3.64 0.09 -4.93
C SER A 5 -3.95 -1.10 -5.84
N SER A 6 -5.11 -1.72 -5.68
CA SER A 6 -5.58 -2.87 -6.47
C SER A 6 -7.07 -2.75 -6.75
N GLU A 7 -7.54 -3.39 -7.83
CA GLU A 7 -8.95 -3.38 -8.21
C GLU A 7 -9.83 -3.96 -7.09
N GLY A 8 -10.56 -3.09 -6.38
CA GLY A 8 -11.50 -3.51 -5.35
C GLY A 8 -10.87 -4.11 -4.09
N CYS A 9 -9.60 -3.78 -3.78
CA CYS A 9 -8.85 -4.40 -2.69
C CYS A 9 -8.86 -5.93 -2.81
N SER A 10 -8.34 -6.43 -3.93
CA SER A 10 -8.27 -7.85 -4.23
C SER A 10 -6.84 -8.27 -4.52
N MET A 11 -6.49 -9.52 -4.20
CA MET A 11 -5.19 -10.07 -4.56
C MET A 11 -5.10 -10.16 -6.09
N PRO A 12 -4.16 -9.46 -6.74
CA PRO A 12 -4.01 -9.53 -8.18
C PRO A 12 -3.64 -10.95 -8.66
N SER A 13 -3.98 -11.27 -9.91
CA SER A 13 -3.54 -12.50 -10.57
C SER A 13 -2.96 -12.16 -11.94
N PRO A 14 -1.63 -12.23 -12.13
CA PRO A 14 -0.60 -12.64 -11.16
C PRO A 14 -0.44 -11.63 -10.00
N ALA A 15 0.03 -12.12 -8.84
CA ALA A 15 0.18 -11.29 -7.63
C ALA A 15 1.16 -10.13 -7.81
N CYS A 16 2.11 -10.25 -8.74
CA CYS A 16 3.07 -9.21 -9.07
C CYS A 16 2.92 -8.80 -10.53
N SER A 17 3.00 -7.50 -10.79
CA SER A 17 2.92 -6.93 -12.13
C SER A 17 3.75 -5.65 -12.23
N VAL A 18 4.06 -5.24 -13.47
CA VAL A 18 4.77 -3.99 -13.73
C VAL A 18 3.75 -2.87 -13.92
N SER A 19 3.81 -1.85 -13.06
CA SER A 19 3.01 -0.64 -13.14
C SER A 19 3.94 0.58 -13.22
N GLY A 20 3.77 1.42 -14.25
CA GLY A 20 4.62 2.61 -14.43
C GLY A 20 6.12 2.33 -14.59
N GLY A 21 6.48 1.12 -15.04
CA GLY A 21 7.88 0.68 -15.20
C GLY A 21 8.52 0.14 -13.91
N ILE A 22 7.76 0.02 -12.82
CA ILE A 22 8.22 -0.54 -11.54
C ILE A 22 7.37 -1.78 -11.23
N GLU A 23 8.01 -2.83 -10.73
CA GLU A 23 7.31 -4.02 -10.27
C GLU A 23 6.66 -3.77 -8.90
N VAL A 24 5.39 -4.10 -8.81
CA VAL A 24 4.57 -4.03 -7.60
C VAL A 24 3.92 -5.39 -7.34
N CYS A 25 3.76 -5.75 -6.08
CA CYS A 25 3.11 -6.99 -5.66
C CYS A 25 1.97 -6.76 -4.67
N GLY A 26 1.01 -7.66 -4.72
CA GLY A 26 -0.06 -7.81 -3.75
C GLY A 26 -1.16 -6.76 -3.86
N PRO A 27 -2.16 -6.85 -2.96
CA PRO A 27 -3.34 -5.99 -2.98
C PRO A 27 -3.02 -4.54 -2.57
N TRP A 28 -1.82 -4.32 -2.04
CA TRP A 28 -1.29 -3.01 -1.63
C TRP A 28 -0.33 -2.40 -2.65
N ALA A 29 -0.03 -3.07 -3.77
CA ALA A 29 0.93 -2.64 -4.78
C ALA A 29 2.30 -2.22 -4.21
N ILE A 30 2.86 -3.02 -3.29
CA ILE A 30 4.15 -2.73 -2.66
C ILE A 30 5.31 -3.05 -3.61
N THR A 31 6.36 -2.25 -3.58
CA THR A 31 7.60 -2.51 -4.33
C THR A 31 8.62 -3.28 -3.48
N LEU A 32 9.66 -3.83 -4.11
CA LEU A 32 10.77 -4.48 -3.39
C LEU A 32 11.42 -3.54 -2.36
N GLY A 33 11.63 -2.27 -2.71
CA GLY A 33 12.19 -1.26 -1.80
C GLY A 33 11.28 -0.99 -0.60
N TYR A 34 9.97 -0.92 -0.86
CA TYR A 34 8.96 -0.79 0.19
C TYR A 34 9.00 -1.98 1.15
N TRP A 35 9.07 -3.21 0.64
CA TRP A 35 9.19 -4.42 1.45
C TRP A 35 10.47 -4.46 2.31
N ILE A 36 11.59 -4.05 1.74
CA ILE A 36 12.87 -3.93 2.47
C ILE A 36 12.73 -2.97 3.65
N ASP A 37 12.17 -1.78 3.41
CA ASP A 37 12.03 -0.76 4.45
C ASP A 37 10.93 -1.08 5.47
N GLY A 38 9.92 -1.84 5.05
CA GLY A 38 8.87 -2.41 5.88
C GLY A 38 9.29 -3.63 6.70
N GLY A 39 10.57 -3.99 6.72
CA GLY A 39 11.12 -4.98 7.65
C GLY A 39 11.34 -6.37 7.08
N ARG A 40 11.19 -6.58 5.76
CA ARG A 40 11.42 -7.87 5.10
C ARG A 40 10.60 -9.03 5.69
N HIS A 41 9.30 -8.82 5.90
CA HIS A 41 8.41 -9.88 6.39
C HIS A 41 8.35 -11.06 5.42
N GLY A 42 8.13 -12.27 5.95
CA GLY A 42 8.11 -13.49 5.16
C GLY A 42 9.51 -13.96 4.74
N GLU A 43 9.58 -14.87 3.76
CA GLU A 43 10.84 -15.41 3.25
C GLU A 43 11.46 -14.49 2.19
N ASP A 44 10.64 -14.00 1.27
CA ASP A 44 11.04 -13.11 0.17
C ASP A 44 9.89 -12.19 -0.25
N PHE A 45 10.23 -11.18 -1.06
CA PHE A 45 9.30 -10.17 -1.54
C PHE A 45 8.11 -10.74 -2.32
N TYR A 46 8.32 -11.72 -3.20
CA TYR A 46 7.27 -12.26 -4.05
C TYR A 46 6.31 -13.12 -3.23
N THR A 47 6.84 -13.99 -2.37
CA THR A 47 6.04 -14.81 -1.46
C THR A 47 5.22 -13.90 -0.53
N CYS A 48 5.83 -12.91 0.10
CA CYS A 48 5.14 -11.95 0.96
C CYS A 48 4.10 -11.11 0.21
N GLY A 49 4.43 -10.66 -1.00
CA GLY A 49 3.51 -9.89 -1.84
C GLY A 49 2.28 -10.69 -2.27
N SER A 50 2.38 -12.02 -2.35
CA SER A 50 1.26 -12.92 -2.65
C SER A 50 0.45 -13.37 -1.42
N ASP A 51 0.81 -12.89 -0.23
CA ASP A 51 0.16 -13.24 1.04
C ASP A 51 -0.49 -12.00 1.66
N TRP A 52 -1.73 -12.14 2.13
CA TRP A 52 -2.49 -11.01 2.67
C TRP A 52 -1.87 -10.46 3.95
N ASP A 53 -1.58 -11.35 4.90
CA ASP A 53 -1.11 -10.96 6.23
C ASP A 53 0.32 -10.39 6.15
N CYS A 54 1.17 -11.00 5.34
CA CYS A 54 2.54 -10.55 5.15
C CYS A 54 2.60 -9.19 4.46
N SER A 55 1.87 -9.02 3.35
CA SER A 55 1.84 -7.74 2.64
C SER A 55 1.23 -6.61 3.48
N GLU A 56 0.20 -6.89 4.27
CA GLU A 56 -0.36 -5.92 5.22
C GLU A 56 0.62 -5.58 6.35
N ALA A 57 1.30 -6.57 6.92
CA ALA A 57 2.34 -6.34 7.92
C ALA A 57 3.47 -5.45 7.38
N THR A 58 3.88 -5.66 6.12
CA THR A 58 4.83 -4.78 5.41
C THR A 58 4.33 -3.34 5.32
N VAL A 59 3.08 -3.12 4.92
CA VAL A 59 2.49 -1.77 4.87
C VAL A 59 2.50 -1.11 6.25
N ARG A 60 2.05 -1.83 7.29
CA ARG A 60 2.01 -1.31 8.67
C ARG A 60 3.41 -0.94 9.17
N SER A 61 4.40 -1.80 8.97
CA SER A 61 5.77 -1.55 9.39
C SER A 61 6.43 -0.40 8.61
N TYR A 62 6.23 -0.32 7.30
CA TYR A 62 6.75 0.78 6.49
C TYR A 62 6.18 2.13 6.92
N LEU A 63 4.85 2.19 7.09
CA LEU A 63 4.18 3.41 7.54
C LEU A 63 4.57 3.78 8.98
N SER A 64 4.74 2.81 9.88
CA SER A 64 5.26 3.06 11.23
C SER A 64 6.68 3.63 11.23
N ARG A 65 7.48 3.33 10.21
CA ARG A 65 8.86 3.84 10.09
C ARG A 65 8.89 5.27 9.56
N TRP A 66 8.04 5.59 8.59
CA TRP A 66 8.14 6.85 7.83
C TRP A 66 7.12 7.92 8.23
N VAL A 67 6.00 7.53 8.83
CA VAL A 67 5.02 8.47 9.39
C VAL A 67 5.32 8.68 10.86
N THR A 68 6.11 9.72 11.16
CA THR A 68 6.61 10.01 12.52
C THR A 68 5.84 11.10 13.24
N THR A 69 4.99 11.84 12.54
CA THR A 69 4.19 12.92 13.15
C THR A 69 3.02 12.34 13.97
N PRO A 70 2.79 12.82 15.21
CA PRO A 70 1.67 12.37 16.03
C PRO A 70 0.31 12.81 15.48
N ASP A 71 0.28 13.85 14.65
CA ASP A 71 -0.95 14.40 14.04
C ASP A 71 -1.23 13.79 12.65
N ALA A 72 -0.69 12.60 12.37
CA ALA A 72 -0.83 11.95 11.08
C ALA A 72 -2.31 11.65 10.76
N THR A 73 -2.74 12.03 9.56
CA THR A 73 -4.09 11.76 9.06
C THR A 73 -4.08 10.58 8.07
N CYS A 74 -5.26 10.12 7.66
CA CYS A 74 -5.35 9.14 6.56
C CYS A 74 -4.69 9.65 5.27
N GLU A 75 -4.71 10.96 5.03
CA GLU A 75 -3.99 11.58 3.91
C GLU A 75 -2.49 11.38 4.06
N THR A 76 -1.93 11.67 5.24
CA THR A 76 -0.50 11.47 5.52
C THR A 76 -0.09 10.03 5.22
N TYR A 77 -0.81 9.05 5.74
CA TYR A 77 -0.52 7.63 5.51
C TYR A 77 -0.65 7.23 4.04
N ALA A 78 -1.72 7.63 3.36
CA ALA A 78 -1.95 7.28 1.96
C ALA A 78 -0.89 7.87 1.03
N ARG A 79 -0.52 9.13 1.24
CA ARG A 79 0.49 9.82 0.43
C ARG A 79 1.90 9.29 0.70
N THR A 80 2.23 8.94 1.94
CA THR A 80 3.49 8.23 2.27
C THR A 80 3.51 6.82 1.68
N HIS A 81 2.38 6.11 1.63
CA HIS A 81 2.32 4.77 1.04
C HIS A 81 2.69 4.78 -0.45
N VAL A 82 2.09 5.69 -1.24
CA VAL A 82 2.33 5.74 -2.70
C VAL A 82 3.62 6.48 -3.09
N GLY A 83 4.01 7.51 -2.31
CA GLY A 83 5.15 8.38 -2.64
C GLY A 83 6.42 8.13 -1.82
N GLY A 84 6.39 7.15 -0.93
CA GLY A 84 7.50 6.83 -0.05
C GLY A 84 7.73 7.86 1.07
N PRO A 85 8.96 7.96 1.62
CA PRO A 85 9.22 8.70 2.87
C PRO A 85 8.83 10.18 2.85
N TYR A 86 8.95 10.80 1.68
CA TYR A 86 8.62 12.22 1.46
C TYR A 86 7.30 12.40 0.69
N GLY A 87 6.53 11.32 0.52
CA GLY A 87 5.31 11.32 -0.29
C GLY A 87 4.20 12.20 0.27
N ALA A 88 4.15 12.40 1.60
CA ALA A 88 3.16 13.23 2.28
C ALA A 88 3.16 14.70 1.79
N ASP A 89 4.33 15.21 1.37
CA ASP A 89 4.49 16.60 0.94
C ASP A 89 4.54 16.76 -0.60
N ALA A 90 4.48 15.66 -1.35
CA ALA A 90 4.66 15.68 -2.79
C ALA A 90 3.32 15.74 -3.55
N ASP A 91 3.15 16.70 -4.45
CA ASP A 91 1.87 16.91 -5.16
C ASP A 91 1.43 15.72 -6.01
N TYR A 92 2.37 14.95 -6.56
CA TYR A 92 2.06 13.78 -7.39
C TYR A 92 1.32 12.65 -6.62
N THR A 93 1.28 12.70 -5.28
CA THR A 93 0.57 11.71 -4.45
C THR A 93 -0.89 12.10 -4.18
N LEU A 94 -1.32 13.31 -4.56
CA LEU A 94 -2.68 13.80 -4.33
C LEU A 94 -3.74 12.97 -5.06
N GLU A 95 -3.46 12.54 -6.29
CA GLU A 95 -4.40 11.71 -7.08
C GLU A 95 -4.71 10.38 -6.37
N TYR A 96 -3.68 9.74 -5.82
CA TYR A 96 -3.85 8.52 -5.02
C TYR A 96 -4.64 8.80 -3.73
N TRP A 97 -4.35 9.92 -3.05
CA TRP A 97 -5.11 10.32 -1.86
C TRP A 97 -6.60 10.52 -2.18
N TYR A 98 -6.94 11.20 -3.28
CA TYR A 98 -8.34 11.39 -3.67
C TYR A 98 -9.04 10.05 -3.92
N SER A 99 -8.38 9.09 -4.55
CA SER A 99 -8.91 7.72 -4.71
C SER A 99 -9.16 7.03 -3.36
N VAL A 100 -8.24 7.18 -2.40
CA VAL A 100 -8.42 6.64 -1.04
C VAL A 100 -9.56 7.36 -0.31
N LYS A 101 -9.63 8.69 -0.42
CA LYS A 101 -10.64 9.52 0.22
C LYS A 101 -12.03 9.17 -0.30
N ASP A 102 -12.20 9.02 -1.61
CA ASP A 102 -13.47 8.61 -2.20
C ASP A 102 -13.92 7.24 -1.66
N CYS A 103 -13.00 6.28 -1.54
CA CYS A 103 -13.30 4.99 -0.92
C CYS A 103 -13.76 5.14 0.56
N LEU A 104 -13.14 6.03 1.32
CA LEU A 104 -13.50 6.30 2.73
C LEU A 104 -14.86 7.00 2.85
N ASP A 105 -15.13 7.98 1.99
CA ASP A 105 -16.34 8.82 2.03
C ASP A 105 -17.58 8.06 1.54
N TYR A 106 -17.42 7.20 0.52
CA TYR A 106 -18.54 6.48 -0.11
C TYR A 106 -18.68 5.02 0.32
N GLY A 107 -17.80 4.52 1.20
CA GLY A 107 -17.96 3.21 1.84
C GLY A 107 -17.98 2.04 0.87
N LEU A 108 -17.13 2.07 -0.17
CA LEU A 108 -16.89 0.92 -1.07
C LEU A 108 -16.09 -0.17 -0.32
N PHE A 109 -16.66 -0.70 0.76
CA PHE A 109 -16.11 -1.79 1.54
C PHE A 109 -16.40 -3.11 0.82
N THR A 110 -15.43 -3.60 0.05
CA THR A 110 -15.26 -5.04 -0.15
C THR A 110 -14.39 -5.54 1.00
N PRO A 111 -14.92 -6.28 1.99
CA PRO A 111 -14.05 -6.95 2.95
C PRO A 111 -13.10 -7.89 2.19
N PRO A 112 -11.82 -8.00 2.61
CA PRO A 112 -10.91 -8.97 2.02
C PRO A 112 -11.53 -10.38 2.12
N PRO A 113 -11.33 -11.26 1.12
CA PRO A 113 -11.84 -12.62 1.20
C PRO A 113 -11.30 -13.30 2.45
N LEU A 114 -12.21 -13.87 3.25
CA LEU A 114 -11.85 -14.68 4.41
C LEU A 114 -10.96 -15.85 3.92
N SER A 115 -9.83 -16.03 4.59
CA SER A 115 -8.85 -17.09 4.35
C SER A 115 -9.40 -18.49 4.62
#